data_AF-A0A7V2DFY1-F1
#
_entry.id   AF-A0A7V2DFY1-F1
#
_cell.length_a   1.000
_cell.length_b   1.000
_cell.length_c   1.000
_cell.angle_alpha   90.00
_cell.angle_beta   90.00
_cell.angle_gamma   90.00
#
_symmetry.space_group_name_H-M   'P 1'
#
loop_
_entity.id
_entity.type
_entity.pdbx_description
1 polymer ?
#
loop_
_entity_poly.entity_id
_entity_poly.type
_entity_poly.pdbx_seq_one_letter_code
_entity_poly.pdbx_strand_id
1 'polypeptide(L)'
;MKCHNLSLRSGFTILEVIAVLIVLGILIAVAIPRFFLVPDDAAETALATAVVELNARENLAWGRWKSGGVEYSAADIKADLKGFAVNSDNTLITSNSFTRKAVVSRTGHTEDTPGRWKIIRFTD
;
A
#
# COMPACT_ATOMS: atom_id res chain seq x y z
N MET A 1 57.11 -3.90 52.62
CA MET A 1 56.46 -4.70 51.56
C MET A 1 55.55 -3.77 50.75
N LYS A 2 55.87 -3.51 49.48
CA LYS A 2 55.03 -2.74 48.56
C LYS A 2 54.48 -3.70 47.51
N CYS A 3 53.20 -4.02 47.58
CA CYS A 3 52.51 -4.77 46.53
C CYS A 3 52.33 -3.86 45.32
N HIS A 4 52.87 -4.29 44.18
CA HIS A 4 52.63 -3.66 42.89
C HIS A 4 51.22 -4.01 42.41
N ASN A 5 50.40 -2.99 42.23
CA ASN A 5 49.05 -3.10 41.69
C ASN A 5 49.17 -3.30 40.17
N LEU A 6 48.97 -4.52 39.66
CA LEU A 6 48.96 -4.79 38.23
C LEU A 6 47.61 -4.35 37.65
N SER A 7 47.51 -3.08 37.27
CA SER A 7 46.41 -2.62 36.43
C SER A 7 46.51 -3.33 35.08
N LEU A 8 45.65 -4.31 34.82
CA LEU A 8 45.43 -4.85 33.49
C LEU A 8 44.99 -3.70 32.60
N ARG A 9 45.90 -3.18 31.78
CA ARG A 9 45.59 -2.15 30.80
C ARG A 9 44.77 -2.81 29.69
N SER A 10 43.47 -2.96 29.93
CA SER A 10 42.50 -3.40 28.93
C SER A 10 42.32 -2.24 27.94
N GLY A 11 43.18 -2.23 26.91
CA GLY A 11 43.10 -1.30 25.80
C GLY A 11 42.30 -1.93 24.67
N PHE A 12 41.32 -1.20 24.15
CA PHE A 12 40.60 -1.56 22.93
C PHE A 12 41.62 -1.82 21.81
N THR A 13 41.68 -3.06 21.33
CA THR A 13 42.67 -3.40 20.30
C THR A 13 42.23 -2.80 18.96
N ILE A 14 43.17 -2.40 18.11
CA ILE A 14 42.84 -1.89 16.77
C ILE A 14 42.07 -2.94 15.96
N LEU A 15 42.35 -4.23 16.20
CA LEU A 15 41.63 -5.33 15.58
C LEU A 15 40.16 -5.35 15.98
N GLU A 16 39.83 -4.99 17.22
CA GLU A 16 38.45 -4.86 17.70
C GLU A 16 37.70 -3.73 16.97
N VAL A 17 38.37 -2.60 16.73
CA VAL A 17 37.81 -1.52 15.89
C VAL A 17 37.54 -2.03 14.47
N ILE A 18 38.51 -2.70 13.84
CA ILE A 18 38.40 -3.17 12.45
C ILE A 18 37.29 -4.23 12.31
N ALA A 19 37.23 -5.19 13.24
CA ALA A 19 36.19 -6.21 13.24
C ALA A 19 34.79 -5.59 13.36
N VAL A 20 34.62 -4.59 14.23
CA VAL A 20 33.34 -3.87 14.37
C VAL A 20 32.99 -3.10 13.11
N LEU A 21 33.95 -2.43 12.46
CA LEU A 21 33.71 -1.71 11.19
C LEU A 21 33.30 -2.66 10.05
N ILE A 22 33.88 -3.86 9.98
CA ILE A 22 33.50 -4.88 8.99
C ILE A 22 32.08 -5.36 9.24
N VAL A 23 31.73 -5.69 10.49
CA VAL A 23 30.38 -6.14 10.84
C VAL A 23 29.34 -5.03 10.57
N LEU A 24 29.63 -3.78 10.97
CA LEU A 24 28.77 -2.63 10.68
C LEU A 24 28.60 -2.40 9.17
N GLY A 25 29.67 -2.55 8.38
CA GLY A 25 29.61 -2.43 6.92
C GLY A 25 28.68 -3.46 6.28
N ILE A 26 28.73 -4.72 6.73
CA ILE A 26 27.85 -5.79 6.24
C ILE A 26 26.40 -5.52 6.65
N LEU A 27 26.15 -5.10 7.90
CA LEU A 27 24.80 -4.81 8.40
C LEU A 27 24.12 -3.69 7.61
N ILE A 28 24.86 -2.62 7.27
CA ILE A 28 24.33 -1.52 6.46
C ILE A 28 23.98 -2.01 5.05
N ALA A 29 24.85 -2.81 4.42
CA ALA A 29 24.62 -3.33 3.08
C ALA A 29 23.36 -4.22 2.97
N VAL A 30 23.07 -5.01 4.00
CA VAL A 30 21.91 -5.93 4.02
C VAL A 30 20.60 -5.25 4.42
N ALA A 31 20.63 -4.19 5.21
CA ALA A 31 19.42 -3.53 5.73
C ALA A 31 18.74 -2.56 4.74
N ILE A 32 19.49 -1.99 3.77
CA ILE A 32 18.99 -0.95 2.87
C ILE A 32 18.01 -1.41 1.75
N PRO A 33 18.12 -2.59 1.12
CA PRO A 33 17.49 -2.83 -0.19
C PRO A 33 15.95 -2.84 -0.16
N ARG A 34 15.31 -3.02 1.00
CA ARG A 34 13.85 -3.13 1.13
C ARG A 34 13.15 -1.80 1.45
N PHE A 35 13.85 -0.79 1.98
CA PHE A 35 13.19 0.41 2.52
C PHE A 35 12.55 1.30 1.45
N PHE A 36 13.06 1.28 0.21
CA PHE A 36 12.63 2.23 -0.82
C PHE A 36 11.47 1.75 -1.71
N LEU A 37 11.19 0.44 -1.78
CA LEU A 37 10.18 -0.12 -2.72
C LEU A 37 8.82 -0.43 -2.07
N VAL A 38 8.77 -0.60 -0.76
CA VAL A 38 7.54 -0.95 -0.02
C VAL A 38 6.39 0.06 -0.19
N PRO A 39 6.63 1.40 -0.26
CA PRO A 39 5.54 2.36 -0.38
C PRO A 39 4.73 2.23 -1.68
N ASP A 40 5.41 1.93 -2.80
CA ASP A 40 4.78 1.83 -4.11
C ASP A 40 3.94 0.55 -4.23
N ASP A 41 4.51 -0.60 -3.82
CA ASP A 41 3.81 -1.88 -3.82
C ASP A 41 2.60 -1.88 -2.87
N ALA A 42 2.74 -1.22 -1.71
CA ALA A 42 1.65 -1.04 -0.76
C ALA A 42 0.53 -0.17 -1.35
N ALA A 43 0.88 0.91 -2.05
CA ALA A 43 -0.08 1.79 -2.70
C ALA A 43 -0.87 1.05 -3.80
N GLU A 44 -0.20 0.28 -4.66
CA GLU A 44 -0.85 -0.49 -5.72
C GLU A 44 -1.80 -1.56 -5.16
N THR A 45 -1.37 -2.27 -4.10
CA THR A 45 -2.20 -3.26 -3.41
C THR A 45 -3.44 -2.63 -2.75
N ALA A 46 -3.26 -1.46 -2.14
CA ALA A 46 -4.34 -0.71 -1.49
C ALA A 46 -5.37 -0.22 -2.53
N LEU A 47 -4.91 0.30 -3.68
CA LEU A 47 -5.76 0.70 -4.80
C LEU A 47 -6.49 -0.50 -5.44
N ALA A 48 -5.82 -1.64 -5.56
CA ALA A 48 -6.46 -2.88 -6.02
C ALA A 48 -7.58 -3.33 -5.07
N THR A 49 -7.33 -3.23 -3.76
CA THR A 49 -8.33 -3.53 -2.73
C THR A 49 -9.54 -2.60 -2.84
N ALA A 50 -9.32 -1.30 -3.10
CA ALA A 50 -10.40 -0.34 -3.32
C ALA A 50 -11.30 -0.74 -4.50
N VAL A 51 -10.73 -1.26 -5.60
CA VAL A 51 -11.52 -1.75 -6.74
C VAL A 51 -12.29 -3.03 -6.44
N VAL A 52 -11.73 -3.92 -5.62
CA VAL A 52 -12.46 -5.10 -5.13
C VAL A 52 -13.67 -4.67 -4.29
N GLU A 53 -13.49 -3.70 -3.40
CA GLU A 53 -14.57 -3.13 -2.59
C GLU A 53 -15.65 -2.49 -3.46
N LEU A 54 -15.27 -1.69 -4.46
CA LEU A 54 -16.21 -1.10 -5.42
C LEU A 54 -17.02 -2.18 -6.15
N ASN A 55 -16.38 -3.25 -6.63
CA ASN A 55 -17.07 -4.36 -7.29
C ASN A 55 -18.01 -5.13 -6.33
N ALA A 56 -17.62 -5.30 -5.07
CA ALA A 56 -18.49 -5.91 -4.07
C ALA A 56 -19.75 -5.05 -3.84
N ARG A 57 -19.59 -3.73 -3.77
CA ARG A 57 -20.70 -2.77 -3.64
C ARG A 57 -21.59 -2.75 -4.87
N GLU A 58 -21.03 -2.81 -6.08
CA GLU A 58 -21.80 -2.95 -7.32
C GLU A 58 -22.69 -4.20 -7.30
N ASN A 59 -22.17 -5.34 -6.84
CA ASN A 59 -22.96 -6.57 -6.74
C ASN A 59 -24.11 -6.43 -5.73
N LEU A 60 -23.88 -5.76 -4.60
CA LEU A 60 -24.92 -5.52 -3.59
C LEU A 60 -26.01 -4.57 -4.11
N ALA A 61 -25.63 -3.49 -4.78
CA ALA A 61 -26.57 -2.54 -5.36
C ALA A 61 -27.36 -3.18 -6.51
N TRP A 62 -26.69 -3.94 -7.38
CA TRP A 62 -27.34 -4.72 -8.43
C TRP A 62 -28.36 -5.71 -7.88
N GLY A 63 -28.02 -6.41 -6.79
CA GLY A 63 -28.97 -7.31 -6.11
C GLY A 63 -30.22 -6.59 -5.58
N ARG A 64 -30.06 -5.37 -5.04
CA ARG A 64 -31.19 -4.53 -4.60
C ARG A 64 -32.03 -4.02 -5.76
N TRP A 65 -31.39 -3.67 -6.87
CA TRP A 65 -32.07 -3.28 -8.10
C TRP A 65 -32.91 -4.44 -8.65
N LYS A 66 -32.35 -5.67 -8.71
CA LYS A 66 -33.10 -6.85 -9.16
C LYS A 66 -34.24 -7.25 -8.23
N SER A 67 -34.11 -7.03 -6.92
CA SER A 67 -35.14 -7.45 -5.95
C SER A 67 -36.24 -6.41 -5.72
N GLY A 68 -35.91 -5.12 -5.78
CA GLY A 68 -36.82 -4.03 -5.41
C GLY A 68 -36.94 -2.90 -6.43
N GLY A 69 -36.29 -3.03 -7.60
CA GLY A 69 -36.32 -1.99 -8.64
C GLY A 69 -35.63 -0.69 -8.23
N VAL A 70 -34.86 -0.69 -7.14
CA VAL A 70 -34.17 0.51 -6.65
C VAL A 70 -33.02 0.82 -7.60
N GLU A 71 -33.16 1.87 -8.39
CA GLU A 71 -32.15 2.34 -9.32
C GLU A 71 -30.96 2.93 -8.55
N TYR A 72 -29.76 2.67 -9.06
CA TYR A 72 -28.52 3.13 -8.42
C TYR A 72 -27.52 3.57 -9.48
N SER A 73 -26.72 4.57 -9.12
CA SER A 73 -25.73 5.18 -9.99
C SER A 73 -24.31 4.90 -9.49
N ALA A 74 -23.31 5.25 -10.29
CA ALA A 74 -21.92 5.22 -9.85
C ALA A 74 -21.67 6.16 -8.63
N ALA A 75 -22.51 7.19 -8.44
CA ALA A 75 -22.40 8.10 -7.31
C ALA A 75 -22.74 7.41 -5.98
N ASP A 76 -23.76 6.55 -5.98
CA ASP A 76 -24.18 5.81 -4.79
C ASP A 76 -23.14 4.77 -4.38
N ILE A 77 -22.47 4.16 -5.36
CA ILE A 77 -21.40 3.18 -5.12
C ILE A 77 -20.15 3.83 -4.51
N LYS A 78 -19.78 5.03 -4.99
CA LYS A 78 -18.55 5.70 -4.56
C LYS A 78 -18.69 6.50 -3.26
N ALA A 79 -19.91 6.94 -2.90
CA ALA A 79 -20.14 7.77 -1.71
C ALA A 79 -19.66 7.12 -0.41
N ASP A 80 -19.77 5.80 -0.33
CA ASP A 80 -19.43 5.03 0.87
C ASP A 80 -18.03 4.41 0.85
N LEU A 81 -17.25 4.62 -0.22
CA LEU A 81 -15.86 4.18 -0.30
C LEU A 81 -15.03 4.91 0.77
N LYS A 82 -14.29 4.16 1.60
CA LYS A 82 -13.49 4.73 2.69
C LYS A 82 -12.01 4.68 2.36
N GLY A 83 -11.28 5.75 2.67
CA GLY A 83 -9.83 5.86 2.43
C GLY A 83 -9.42 6.11 0.97
N PHE A 84 -10.38 6.06 0.05
CA PHE A 84 -10.20 6.30 -1.37
C PHE A 84 -11.34 7.14 -1.93
N ALA A 85 -11.05 7.94 -2.94
CA ALA A 85 -12.02 8.75 -3.65
C ALA A 85 -11.92 8.48 -5.15
N VAL A 86 -13.08 8.27 -5.78
CA VAL A 86 -13.21 8.20 -7.24
C VAL A 86 -13.60 9.57 -7.76
N ASN A 87 -12.94 10.05 -8.81
CA ASN A 87 -13.30 11.32 -9.44
C ASN A 87 -14.73 11.32 -10.01
N SER A 88 -15.23 12.52 -10.35
CA SER A 88 -16.56 12.69 -10.94
C SER A 88 -16.73 11.91 -12.24
N ASP A 89 -15.67 11.81 -13.04
CA ASP A 89 -15.68 11.14 -14.35
C ASP A 89 -15.53 9.60 -14.27
N ASN A 90 -15.37 9.04 -13.06
CA ASN A 90 -15.15 7.60 -12.84
C ASN A 90 -13.92 7.02 -13.57
N THR A 91 -12.89 7.84 -13.78
CA THR A 91 -11.65 7.46 -14.49
C THR A 91 -10.44 7.32 -13.57
N LEU A 92 -10.50 7.85 -12.34
CA LEU A 92 -9.36 7.91 -11.43
C LEU A 92 -9.79 7.60 -10.00
N ILE A 93 -9.04 6.72 -9.35
CA ILE A 93 -9.08 6.49 -7.91
C ILE A 93 -7.85 7.12 -7.28
N THR A 94 -8.10 7.90 -6.23
CA THR A 94 -7.09 8.59 -5.43
C THR A 94 -7.21 8.17 -3.98
N SER A 95 -6.12 8.24 -3.23
CA SER A 95 -6.10 8.04 -1.78
C SER A 95 -5.60 9.29 -1.09
N ASN A 96 -6.00 9.52 0.15
CA ASN A 96 -5.45 10.60 0.98
C ASN A 96 -4.04 10.26 1.51
N SER A 97 -3.63 8.99 1.44
CA SER A 97 -2.39 8.48 2.06
C SER A 97 -1.29 8.14 1.06
N PHE A 98 -1.61 8.04 -0.23
CA PHE A 98 -0.68 7.62 -1.28
C PHE A 98 -0.69 8.62 -2.44
N THR A 99 0.50 8.97 -2.93
CA THR A 99 0.65 9.79 -4.14
C THR A 99 0.20 9.01 -5.38
N ARG A 100 0.47 7.70 -5.42
CA ARG A 100 0.07 6.81 -6.52
C ARG A 100 -1.45 6.74 -6.63
N LYS A 101 -1.93 6.78 -7.86
CA LYS A 101 -3.33 6.75 -8.28
C LYS A 101 -3.57 5.57 -9.21
N ALA A 102 -4.82 5.12 -9.29
CA ALA A 102 -5.23 4.11 -10.25
C ALA A 102 -6.16 4.73 -11.30
N VAL A 103 -5.80 4.58 -12.57
CA VAL A 103 -6.72 4.86 -13.68
C VAL A 103 -7.66 3.68 -13.80
N VAL A 104 -8.95 3.94 -13.70
CA VAL A 104 -10.00 2.93 -13.72
C VAL A 104 -10.98 3.18 -14.86
N SER A 105 -11.67 2.11 -15.26
CA SER A 105 -12.88 2.21 -16.08
C SER A 105 -13.99 1.44 -15.38
N ARG A 106 -15.18 2.04 -15.42
CA ARG A 106 -16.42 1.44 -14.95
C ARG A 106 -17.27 1.05 -16.15
N THR A 107 -17.65 -0.22 -16.21
CA THR A 107 -18.75 -0.68 -17.06
C THR A 107 -20.04 -0.62 -16.24
N GLY A 108 -21.07 0.04 -16.77
CA GLY A 108 -22.38 0.11 -16.13
C GLY A 108 -23.02 -1.26 -15.94
N HIS A 109 -23.98 -1.35 -15.02
CA HIS A 109 -24.76 -2.57 -14.86
C HIS A 109 -25.76 -2.72 -16.00
N THR A 110 -26.11 -3.96 -16.31
CA THR A 110 -27.17 -4.33 -17.25
C THR A 110 -28.18 -5.22 -16.54
N GLU A 111 -29.22 -5.64 -17.26
CA GLU A 111 -30.23 -6.54 -16.73
C GLU A 111 -29.67 -7.89 -16.26
N ASP A 112 -28.60 -8.35 -16.92
CA ASP A 112 -27.98 -9.66 -16.72
C ASP A 112 -26.64 -9.59 -15.98
N THR A 113 -26.04 -8.40 -15.84
CA THR A 113 -24.71 -8.28 -15.23
C THR A 113 -24.57 -7.09 -14.29
N PRO A 114 -23.93 -7.27 -13.12
CA PRO A 114 -23.60 -6.16 -12.25
C PRO A 114 -22.54 -5.26 -12.89
N GLY A 115 -22.53 -3.99 -12.48
CA GLY A 115 -21.50 -3.04 -12.89
C GLY A 115 -20.13 -3.51 -12.42
N ARG A 116 -19.09 -3.20 -13.20
CA ARG A 116 -17.72 -3.62 -12.87
C ARG A 116 -16.72 -2.49 -13.02
N TRP A 117 -15.85 -2.42 -12.04
CA TRP A 117 -14.67 -1.56 -12.00
C TRP A 117 -13.44 -2.36 -12.35
N LYS A 118 -12.61 -1.82 -13.24
CA LYS A 118 -11.34 -2.41 -13.65
C LYS A 118 -10.25 -1.36 -13.62
N ILE A 119 -9.08 -1.74 -13.09
CA ILE A 119 -7.86 -0.94 -13.20
C ILE A 119 -7.29 -1.10 -14.61
N ILE A 120 -7.04 0.02 -15.28
CA ILE A 120 -6.38 0.09 -16.59
C ILE A 120 -4.88 0.15 -16.39
N ARG A 121 -4.43 1.06 -15.50
CA ARG A 121 -3.02 1.30 -15.19
C ARG A 121 -2.89 2.10 -13.90
N PHE A 122 -1.71 2.07 -13.29
CA PHE A 122 -1.34 2.96 -12.20
C PHE A 122 -0.64 4.22 -12.75
N THR A 123 -0.72 5.32 -12.01
CA THR A 123 -0.09 6.60 -12.35
C THR A 123 0.25 7.35 -11.08
N ASP A 124 1.29 8.19 -11.09
CA ASP A 124 1.58 9.11 -9.99
C ASP A 124 0.68 10.35 -10.01
#